data_AF-A0A7C4WDA9-F1
#
_entry.id   AF-A0A7C4WDA9-F1
#
_cell.length_a   1.000
_cell.length_b   1.000
_cell.length_c   1.000
_cell.angle_alpha   90.00
_cell.angle_beta   90.00
_cell.angle_gamma   90.00
#
_symmetry.space_group_name_H-M   'P 1'
#
loop_
_entity.id
_entity.type
_entity.pdbx_description
1 polymer ?
#
loop_
_entity_poly.entity_id
_entity_poly.type
_entity_poly.pdbx_seq_one_letter_code
_entity_poly.pdbx_strand_id
1 'polypeptide(L)'
;MRVKIIATLGPSTKDIETIREMVIKGASAFRINFSHGSEEEWRKYVKYVRTIERELNVIIGIGGDLKGGSVRIGELREPIKLKMNMELMILNKQKDYEGNIPLPYIEFYDIIEPGDIILMDDGKIMLKVEDVKEDKVKVRSLTPGEITSRKGIVVRGKEFNIPAITEEDLKNIKFAVENSLDYIGLSYVKSGEDVKKLKKILYEAGCEETAVMSKIECVSAVKNLEEIVRESDMILVARGDLGMQFPLERIPVLQREIIEKTRLKGKPVIVATQVLASMIENPTPTRAEVTDVAHAIIEGVDAIMLTGETAIGIYPVEAVEWLKSIIEANEEKINIELKPIDDDLQKRFAHSIVVLAESINSKLAVYTQKGRMAARIAAYRPRVPVYAASNNIRTLRKLSMIWGLKTIKVDAEGYMEGLEATYQALMREGYVKDNETLVLTYGLIEEGEHIIKIKRKI
;
A
#
# COMPACT_ATOMS: atom_id res chain seq x y z
N MET A 1 7.49 14.25 10.29
CA MET A 1 7.38 13.11 9.35
C MET A 1 6.33 13.38 8.29
N ARG A 2 6.79 13.58 7.05
CA ARG A 2 5.99 13.73 5.83
C ARG A 2 5.65 12.38 5.21
N VAL A 3 6.62 11.51 4.95
CA VAL A 3 6.42 10.12 4.52
C VAL A 3 5.70 9.38 5.65
N LYS A 4 4.69 8.59 5.29
CA LYS A 4 3.87 7.87 6.28
C LYS A 4 4.36 6.44 6.48
N ILE A 5 4.05 5.86 7.63
CA ILE A 5 4.33 4.47 7.94
C ILE A 5 3.02 3.71 7.99
N ILE A 6 2.93 2.62 7.23
CA ILE A 6 1.83 1.66 7.31
C ILE A 6 2.39 0.37 7.93
N ALA A 7 1.80 -0.11 9.02
CA ALA A 7 2.21 -1.36 9.67
C ALA A 7 1.19 -2.47 9.41
N THR A 8 1.66 -3.69 9.19
CA THR A 8 0.76 -4.85 9.04
C THR A 8 0.50 -5.48 10.41
N LEU A 9 -0.77 -5.71 10.73
CA LEU A 9 -1.20 -6.37 11.96
C LEU A 9 -1.17 -7.89 11.79
N GLY A 10 -0.76 -8.59 12.84
CA GLY A 10 -0.66 -10.05 12.84
C GLY A 10 -0.38 -10.65 14.23
N PRO A 11 0.12 -11.90 14.29
CA PRO A 11 0.44 -12.59 15.54
C PRO A 11 1.33 -11.80 16.51
N SER A 12 2.29 -11.03 16.00
CA SER A 12 3.20 -10.21 16.82
C SER A 12 2.56 -8.93 17.37
N THR A 13 1.33 -8.60 16.94
CA THR A 13 0.58 -7.41 17.36
C THR A 13 -0.79 -7.81 17.93
N LYS A 14 -0.85 -8.96 18.61
CA LYS A 14 -2.10 -9.56 19.11
C LYS A 14 -2.70 -8.86 20.33
N ASP A 15 -1.91 -8.03 21.01
CA ASP A 15 -2.31 -7.22 22.15
C ASP A 15 -2.38 -5.72 21.77
N ILE A 16 -3.18 -4.97 22.54
CA ILE A 16 -3.45 -3.57 22.28
C ILE A 16 -2.24 -2.67 22.60
N GLU A 17 -1.38 -3.04 23.56
CA GLU A 17 -0.22 -2.25 23.97
C GLU A 17 0.81 -2.17 22.84
N THR A 18 1.11 -3.29 22.18
CA THR A 18 2.01 -3.32 21.03
C THR A 18 1.52 -2.41 19.90
N ILE A 19 0.21 -2.42 19.61
CA ILE A 19 -0.38 -1.53 18.60
C ILE A 19 -0.28 -0.06 19.04
N ARG A 20 -0.54 0.23 20.32
CA ARG A 20 -0.43 1.58 20.88
C ARG A 20 0.99 2.12 20.76
N GLU A 21 1.99 1.31 21.09
CA GLU A 21 3.40 1.68 20.95
C GLU A 21 3.77 1.93 19.49
N MET A 22 3.33 1.10 18.54
CA MET A 22 3.55 1.38 17.11
C MET A 22 2.96 2.74 16.67
N VAL A 23 1.77 3.11 17.16
CA VAL A 23 1.17 4.43 16.88
C VAL A 23 2.03 5.56 17.47
N ILE A 24 2.45 5.43 18.73
CA ILE A 24 3.33 6.42 19.40
C ILE A 24 4.66 6.57 18.64
N LYS A 25 5.21 5.46 18.14
CA LYS A 25 6.45 5.43 17.35
C LYS A 25 6.27 5.92 15.91
N GLY A 26 5.06 6.17 15.43
CA GLY A 26 4.80 6.89 14.18
C GLY A 26 3.99 6.15 13.12
N ALA A 27 3.45 4.97 13.41
CA ALA A 27 2.52 4.30 12.51
C ALA A 27 1.28 5.18 12.26
N SER A 28 1.01 5.47 10.98
CA SER A 28 -0.08 6.37 10.55
C SER A 28 -1.30 5.61 10.03
N ALA A 29 -1.12 4.34 9.69
CA ALA A 29 -2.18 3.43 9.31
C ALA A 29 -1.78 1.97 9.52
N PHE A 30 -2.77 1.09 9.48
CA PHE A 30 -2.61 -0.35 9.62
C PHE A 30 -3.17 -1.11 8.42
N ARG A 31 -2.52 -2.25 8.13
CA ARG A 31 -2.95 -3.23 7.13
C ARG A 31 -3.38 -4.51 7.84
N ILE A 32 -4.53 -5.05 7.46
CA ILE A 32 -4.98 -6.40 7.78
C ILE A 32 -4.83 -7.22 6.49
N ASN A 33 -3.99 -8.26 6.51
CA ASN A 33 -3.80 -9.14 5.36
C ASN A 33 -4.83 -10.27 5.40
N PHE A 34 -5.82 -10.27 4.49
CA PHE A 34 -6.87 -11.29 4.47
C PHE A 34 -6.40 -12.67 3.99
N SER A 35 -5.14 -12.81 3.58
CA SER A 35 -4.54 -14.13 3.32
C SER A 35 -4.31 -14.94 4.60
N HIS A 36 -4.36 -14.30 5.77
CA HIS A 36 -4.05 -14.90 7.06
C HIS A 36 -5.02 -14.44 8.16
N GLY A 37 -5.18 -15.29 9.18
CA GLY A 37 -6.08 -15.04 10.30
C GLY A 37 -7.56 -15.26 9.95
N SER A 38 -8.40 -14.98 10.92
CA SER A 38 -9.85 -15.15 10.88
C SER A 38 -10.57 -13.81 11.01
N GLU A 39 -11.85 -13.76 10.60
CA GLU A 39 -12.69 -12.56 10.81
C GLU A 39 -12.75 -12.11 12.27
N GLU A 40 -12.71 -13.05 13.23
CA GLU A 40 -12.70 -12.73 14.66
C GLU A 40 -11.44 -11.95 15.05
N GLU A 41 -10.27 -12.42 14.61
CA GLU A 41 -8.99 -11.73 14.83
C GLU A 41 -8.98 -10.35 14.15
N TRP A 42 -9.48 -10.26 12.93
CA TRP A 42 -9.57 -8.99 12.20
C TRP A 42 -10.48 -7.99 12.92
N ARG A 43 -11.65 -8.41 13.43
CA ARG A 43 -12.54 -7.52 14.23
C ARG A 43 -11.86 -7.05 15.50
N LYS A 44 -11.09 -7.92 16.15
CA LYS A 44 -10.30 -7.57 17.34
C LYS A 44 -9.27 -6.48 17.01
N TYR A 45 -8.53 -6.63 15.90
CA TYR A 45 -7.59 -5.62 15.44
C TYR A 45 -8.25 -4.27 15.15
N VAL A 46 -9.38 -4.26 14.42
CA VAL A 46 -10.14 -3.03 14.16
C VAL A 46 -10.56 -2.37 15.47
N LYS A 47 -11.10 -3.14 16.43
CA LYS A 47 -11.50 -2.63 17.74
C LYS A 47 -10.33 -2.00 18.52
N TYR A 48 -9.15 -2.62 18.48
CA TYR A 48 -7.97 -2.10 19.15
C TYR A 48 -7.52 -0.78 18.54
N VAL A 49 -7.34 -0.73 17.22
CA VAL A 49 -6.92 0.51 16.54
C VAL A 49 -7.93 1.63 16.79
N ARG A 50 -9.24 1.38 16.74
CA ARG A 50 -10.27 2.40 17.01
C ARG A 50 -10.34 2.83 18.47
N THR A 51 -9.92 1.97 19.41
CA THR A 51 -9.77 2.36 20.81
C THR A 51 -8.58 3.29 20.98
N ILE A 52 -7.42 2.91 20.43
CA ILE A 52 -6.19 3.72 20.48
C ILE A 52 -6.38 5.07 19.78
N GLU A 53 -7.05 5.09 18.64
CA GLU A 53 -7.39 6.32 17.89
C GLU A 53 -8.11 7.34 18.78
N ARG A 54 -9.07 6.88 19.59
CA ARG A 54 -9.83 7.72 20.53
C ARG A 54 -9.00 8.12 21.75
N GLU A 55 -8.27 7.19 22.35
CA GLU A 55 -7.46 7.43 23.56
C GLU A 55 -6.33 8.42 23.31
N LEU A 56 -5.66 8.30 22.17
CA LEU A 56 -4.53 9.16 21.80
C LEU A 56 -4.96 10.43 21.04
N ASN A 57 -6.25 10.55 20.70
CA ASN A 57 -6.79 11.64 19.87
C ASN A 57 -5.98 11.85 18.57
N VAL A 58 -5.67 10.74 17.90
CA VAL A 58 -5.01 10.70 16.59
C VAL A 58 -5.97 10.14 15.55
N ILE A 59 -5.63 10.23 14.27
CA ILE A 59 -6.45 9.68 13.19
C ILE A 59 -5.64 8.59 12.50
N ILE A 60 -6.21 7.38 12.41
CA ILE A 60 -5.50 6.18 11.97
C ILE A 60 -6.29 5.48 10.86
N GLY A 61 -5.68 5.33 9.69
CA GLY A 61 -6.23 4.53 8.60
C GLY A 61 -6.14 3.03 8.90
N ILE A 62 -7.14 2.25 8.49
CA ILE A 62 -7.10 0.79 8.50
C ILE A 62 -7.56 0.30 7.14
N GLY A 63 -6.83 -0.63 6.54
CA GLY A 63 -7.27 -1.27 5.30
C GLY A 63 -7.10 -2.77 5.31
N GLY A 64 -7.89 -3.41 4.44
CA GLY A 64 -7.84 -4.83 4.19
C GLY A 64 -7.12 -5.10 2.88
N ASP A 65 -6.14 -6.00 2.89
CA ASP A 65 -5.45 -6.44 1.68
C ASP A 65 -6.05 -7.75 1.20
N LEU A 66 -6.67 -7.73 0.01
CA LEU A 66 -7.30 -8.89 -0.59
C LEU A 66 -6.26 -9.94 -0.95
N LYS A 67 -6.65 -11.20 -0.93
CA LYS A 67 -5.76 -12.31 -1.24
C LYS A 67 -5.50 -12.38 -2.75
N GLY A 68 -6.53 -12.13 -3.54
CA GLY A 68 -6.49 -12.25 -5.00
C GLY A 68 -6.31 -13.69 -5.48
N GLY A 69 -6.33 -13.86 -6.80
CA GLY A 69 -6.14 -15.15 -7.45
C GLY A 69 -4.69 -15.64 -7.36
N SER A 70 -4.44 -16.73 -6.63
CA SER A 70 -3.12 -17.40 -6.59
C SER A 70 -3.24 -18.88 -6.93
N VAL A 71 -2.31 -19.37 -7.76
CA VAL A 71 -2.19 -20.81 -8.07
C VAL A 71 -1.36 -21.47 -6.99
N ARG A 72 -1.85 -22.57 -6.45
CA ARG A 72 -1.23 -23.31 -5.34
C ARG A 72 -1.22 -24.79 -5.63
N ILE A 73 -0.17 -25.49 -5.22
CA ILE A 73 -0.14 -26.95 -5.35
C ILE A 73 -1.22 -27.59 -4.48
N GLY A 74 -1.59 -28.80 -4.86
CA GLY A 74 -2.49 -29.67 -4.13
C GLY A 74 -1.89 -30.23 -2.84
N GLU A 75 -2.42 -31.37 -2.41
CA GLU A 75 -1.97 -32.04 -1.19
C GLU A 75 -0.91 -33.10 -1.51
N LEU A 76 0.25 -32.95 -0.88
CA LEU A 76 1.32 -33.93 -0.86
C LEU A 76 1.12 -34.89 0.31
N ARG A 77 1.57 -36.15 0.15
CA ARG A 77 1.67 -37.11 1.26
C ARG A 77 2.59 -36.61 2.37
N GLU A 78 3.78 -36.21 1.93
CA GLU A 78 4.90 -35.74 2.73
C GLU A 78 5.60 -34.64 1.93
N PRO A 79 6.31 -33.72 2.59
CA PRO A 79 7.09 -32.71 1.88
C PRO A 79 8.08 -33.34 0.89
N ILE A 80 8.19 -32.79 -0.32
CA ILE A 80 9.15 -33.24 -1.33
C ILE A 80 10.48 -32.53 -1.08
N LYS A 81 11.51 -33.28 -0.69
CA LYS A 81 12.88 -32.77 -0.54
C LYS A 81 13.60 -32.74 -1.88
N LEU A 82 13.82 -31.53 -2.39
CA LEU A 82 14.48 -31.28 -3.65
C LEU A 82 15.99 -31.32 -3.50
N LYS A 83 16.64 -32.04 -4.41
CA LYS A 83 18.06 -31.90 -4.71
C LYS A 83 18.24 -31.13 -6.00
N MET A 84 19.37 -30.43 -6.14
CA MET A 84 19.72 -29.79 -7.40
C MET A 84 19.76 -30.84 -8.53
N ASN A 85 19.21 -30.48 -9.69
CA ASN A 85 19.02 -31.34 -10.86
C ASN A 85 18.08 -32.55 -10.68
N MET A 86 17.32 -32.62 -9.59
CA MET A 86 16.27 -33.63 -9.44
C MET A 86 15.16 -33.41 -10.47
N GLU A 87 14.76 -34.47 -11.17
CA GLU A 87 13.64 -34.46 -12.11
C GLU A 87 12.34 -34.87 -11.39
N LEU A 88 11.26 -34.17 -11.72
CA LEU A 88 9.93 -34.34 -11.13
C LEU A 88 8.85 -34.12 -12.20
N MET A 89 7.63 -34.55 -11.90
CA MET A 89 6.46 -34.23 -12.70
C MET A 89 5.49 -33.35 -11.92
N ILE A 90 4.90 -32.36 -12.60
CA ILE A 90 3.72 -31.64 -12.15
C ILE A 90 2.50 -32.24 -12.86
N LEU A 91 1.50 -32.69 -12.11
CA LEU A 91 0.34 -33.43 -12.63
C LEU A 91 -0.97 -32.72 -12.32
N ASN A 92 -1.91 -32.70 -13.27
CA ASN A 92 -3.22 -32.06 -13.08
C ASN A 92 -4.11 -32.90 -12.17
N LYS A 93 -3.82 -32.85 -10.87
CA LYS A 93 -4.48 -33.63 -9.82
C LYS A 93 -4.54 -32.83 -8.54
N GLN A 94 -5.54 -33.14 -7.72
CA GLN A 94 -5.69 -32.53 -6.39
C GLN A 94 -4.68 -33.07 -5.37
N LYS A 95 -4.32 -34.36 -5.48
CA LYS A 95 -3.43 -35.06 -4.56
C LYS A 95 -2.54 -36.03 -5.33
N ASP A 96 -1.32 -36.21 -4.86
CA ASP A 96 -0.40 -37.23 -5.39
C ASP A 96 0.42 -37.85 -4.25
N TYR A 97 0.56 -39.18 -4.30
CA TYR A 97 1.24 -39.98 -3.28
C TYR A 97 2.50 -40.68 -3.83
N GLU A 98 2.88 -40.40 -5.08
CA GLU A 98 3.98 -41.04 -5.82
C GLU A 98 5.20 -40.13 -5.97
N GLY A 99 5.24 -39.00 -5.25
CA GLY A 99 6.35 -38.05 -5.28
C GLY A 99 6.27 -37.02 -6.41
N ASN A 100 5.13 -36.91 -7.09
CA ASN A 100 4.87 -35.83 -8.05
C ASN A 100 4.29 -34.59 -7.36
N ILE A 101 4.30 -33.46 -8.05
CA ILE A 101 3.69 -32.21 -7.58
C ILE A 101 2.25 -32.15 -8.12
N PRO A 102 1.21 -32.31 -7.27
CA PRO A 102 -0.17 -32.17 -7.71
C PRO A 102 -0.50 -30.69 -7.93
N LEU A 103 -1.06 -30.34 -9.08
CA LEU A 103 -1.48 -28.98 -9.40
C LEU A 103 -2.84 -28.96 -10.10
N PRO A 104 -3.94 -28.77 -9.35
CA PRO A 104 -5.30 -28.88 -9.87
C PRO A 104 -5.78 -27.57 -10.54
N TYR A 105 -4.98 -27.02 -11.45
CA TYR A 105 -5.27 -25.76 -12.14
C TYR A 105 -4.96 -25.91 -13.62
N ILE A 106 -6.01 -26.04 -14.45
CA ILE A 106 -5.85 -26.23 -15.89
C ILE A 106 -5.16 -25.03 -16.55
N GLU A 107 -5.39 -23.83 -16.01
CA GLU A 107 -4.81 -22.57 -16.48
C GLU A 107 -3.27 -22.55 -16.38
N PHE A 108 -2.68 -23.41 -15.56
CA PHE A 108 -1.23 -23.59 -15.54
C PHE A 108 -0.73 -24.32 -16.78
N TYR A 109 -1.43 -25.36 -17.21
CA TYR A 109 -1.05 -26.17 -18.37
C TYR A 109 -1.25 -25.40 -19.68
N ASP A 110 -2.19 -24.44 -19.70
CA ASP A 110 -2.48 -23.60 -20.87
C ASP A 110 -1.37 -22.58 -21.20
N ILE A 111 -0.56 -22.18 -20.22
CA ILE A 111 0.43 -21.10 -20.38
C ILE A 111 1.89 -21.58 -20.33
N ILE A 112 2.13 -22.78 -19.82
CA ILE A 112 3.47 -23.28 -19.53
C ILE A 112 4.14 -23.85 -20.78
N GLU A 113 5.42 -23.52 -20.98
CA GLU A 113 6.21 -23.93 -22.13
C GLU A 113 7.59 -24.48 -21.70
N PRO A 114 8.21 -25.38 -22.49
CA PRO A 114 9.59 -25.79 -22.27
C PRO A 114 10.54 -24.58 -22.14
N GLY A 115 11.37 -24.58 -21.10
CA GLY A 115 12.29 -23.49 -20.80
C GLY A 115 11.80 -22.51 -19.73
N ASP A 116 10.51 -22.49 -19.41
CA ASP A 116 9.96 -21.65 -18.36
C ASP A 116 10.59 -21.92 -16.98
N ILE A 117 10.61 -20.89 -16.14
CA ILE A 117 11.06 -20.97 -14.76
C ILE A 117 9.87 -20.84 -13.83
N ILE A 118 9.63 -21.90 -13.07
CA ILE A 118 8.63 -21.97 -12.01
C ILE A 118 9.32 -21.62 -10.70
N LEU A 119 8.71 -20.72 -9.95
CA LEU A 119 9.18 -20.24 -8.66
C LEU A 119 8.18 -20.60 -7.57
N MET A 120 8.71 -21.03 -6.42
CA MET A 120 7.94 -21.29 -5.20
C MET A 120 8.71 -20.75 -3.99
N ASP A 121 7.99 -20.51 -2.90
CA ASP A 121 8.55 -20.07 -1.61
C ASP A 121 9.43 -18.81 -1.75
N ASP A 122 8.85 -17.74 -2.30
CA ASP A 122 9.52 -16.44 -2.54
C ASP A 122 10.80 -16.57 -3.38
N GLY A 123 10.81 -17.55 -4.30
CA GLY A 123 11.88 -17.76 -5.27
C GLY A 123 13.02 -18.63 -4.76
N LYS A 124 12.95 -19.12 -3.52
CA LYS A 124 13.93 -20.08 -2.95
C LYS A 124 13.94 -21.40 -3.71
N ILE A 125 12.77 -21.83 -4.17
CA ILE A 125 12.60 -23.03 -4.98
C ILE A 125 12.42 -22.61 -6.43
N MET A 126 13.30 -23.09 -7.29
CA MET A 126 13.28 -22.83 -8.72
C MET A 126 13.23 -24.15 -9.48
N LEU A 127 12.24 -24.33 -10.34
CA LEU A 127 12.10 -25.48 -11.23
C LEU A 127 12.15 -24.98 -12.67
N LYS A 128 12.91 -25.67 -13.52
CA LYS A 128 12.95 -25.41 -14.97
C LYS A 128 12.06 -26.42 -15.68
N VAL A 129 11.18 -25.93 -16.55
CA VAL A 129 10.34 -26.78 -17.38
C VAL A 129 11.19 -27.40 -18.49
N GLU A 130 11.13 -28.72 -18.62
CA GLU A 130 11.86 -29.48 -19.64
C GLU A 130 10.96 -29.96 -20.76
N ASP A 131 9.75 -30.46 -20.43
CA ASP A 131 8.78 -30.98 -21.39
C ASP A 131 7.36 -30.70 -20.88
N VAL A 132 6.44 -30.42 -21.82
CA VAL A 132 5.04 -30.11 -21.52
C VAL A 132 4.14 -31.03 -22.33
N LYS A 133 3.24 -31.72 -21.64
CA LYS A 133 2.13 -32.50 -22.20
C LYS A 133 0.82 -31.98 -21.62
N GLU A 134 -0.29 -32.35 -22.23
CA GLU A 134 -1.64 -31.82 -21.93
C GLU A 134 -1.98 -31.76 -20.43
N ASP A 135 -1.66 -32.80 -19.66
CA ASP A 135 -1.96 -32.90 -18.23
C ASP A 135 -0.72 -33.05 -17.34
N LYS A 136 0.50 -32.97 -17.91
CA LYS A 136 1.76 -33.28 -17.23
C LYS A 136 2.90 -32.39 -17.68
N VAL A 137 3.64 -31.85 -16.72
CA VAL A 137 4.83 -31.05 -16.99
C VAL A 137 6.03 -31.69 -16.33
N LYS A 138 7.06 -32.02 -17.13
CA LYS A 138 8.34 -32.48 -16.62
C LYS A 138 9.17 -31.27 -16.23
N VAL A 139 9.70 -31.28 -15.01
CA VAL A 139 10.52 -30.19 -14.48
C VAL A 139 11.81 -30.72 -13.86
N ARG A 140 12.84 -29.88 -13.86
CA ARG A 140 14.10 -30.13 -13.17
C ARG A 140 14.38 -29.05 -12.14
N SER A 141 14.72 -29.47 -10.92
CA SER A 141 15.07 -28.53 -9.86
C SER A 141 16.38 -27.81 -10.13
N LEU A 142 16.36 -26.48 -10.07
CA LEU A 142 17.56 -25.64 -10.17
C LEU A 142 18.17 -25.33 -8.80
N THR A 143 17.37 -25.42 -7.74
CA THR A 143 17.82 -25.20 -6.35
C THR A 143 17.49 -26.40 -5.46
N PRO A 144 18.23 -26.62 -4.36
CA PRO A 144 17.77 -27.50 -3.30
C PRO A 144 16.65 -26.83 -2.48
N GLY A 145 15.82 -27.61 -1.81
CA GLY A 145 14.73 -27.06 -0.99
C GLY A 145 13.70 -28.11 -0.58
N GLU A 146 12.58 -27.64 -0.05
CA GLU A 146 11.47 -28.50 0.37
C GLU A 146 10.13 -27.92 -0.10
N ILE A 147 9.38 -28.71 -0.88
CA ILE A 147 8.03 -28.35 -1.31
C ILE A 147 7.02 -28.94 -0.32
N THR A 148 6.17 -28.08 0.25
CA THR A 148 5.07 -28.48 1.13
C THR A 148 3.71 -28.21 0.48
N SER A 149 2.67 -28.91 0.93
CA SER A 149 1.28 -28.74 0.43
C SER A 149 0.82 -27.29 0.42
N ARG A 150 -0.04 -26.93 -0.54
CA ARG A 150 -0.66 -25.59 -0.68
C ARG A 150 0.31 -24.42 -0.91
N LYS A 151 1.60 -24.69 -1.18
CA LYS A 151 2.57 -23.67 -1.59
C LYS A 151 2.15 -23.03 -2.92
N GLY A 152 2.30 -21.71 -2.99
CA GLY A 152 2.04 -20.93 -4.20
C GLY A 152 3.06 -21.23 -5.29
N ILE A 153 2.61 -21.15 -6.53
CA ILE A 153 3.43 -21.24 -7.74
C ILE A 153 3.33 -19.94 -8.52
N VAL A 154 4.48 -19.47 -9.00
CA VAL A 154 4.59 -18.38 -9.97
C VAL A 154 5.38 -18.89 -11.17
N VAL A 155 4.91 -18.59 -12.38
CA VAL A 155 5.69 -18.82 -13.61
C VAL A 155 6.29 -17.48 -14.01
N ARG A 156 7.62 -17.37 -13.99
CA ARG A 156 8.30 -16.09 -14.22
C ARG A 156 7.94 -15.53 -15.60
N GLY A 157 7.47 -14.29 -15.63
CA GLY A 157 7.12 -13.60 -16.88
C GLY A 157 5.76 -13.99 -17.46
N LYS A 158 5.02 -14.90 -16.81
CA LYS A 158 3.71 -15.39 -17.25
C LYS A 158 2.68 -15.26 -16.15
N GLU A 159 1.42 -15.19 -16.56
CA GLU A 159 0.30 -14.93 -15.66
C GLU A 159 -0.84 -15.91 -15.95
N PHE A 160 -1.45 -16.43 -14.89
CA PHE A 160 -2.63 -17.27 -15.00
C PHE A 160 -3.85 -16.41 -15.33
N ASN A 161 -4.77 -16.94 -16.14
CA ASN A 161 -6.03 -16.28 -16.45
C ASN A 161 -7.06 -16.39 -15.30
N ILE A 162 -6.67 -15.92 -14.12
CA ILE A 162 -7.53 -15.90 -12.92
C ILE A 162 -8.07 -14.48 -12.72
N PRO A 163 -9.35 -14.32 -12.35
CA PRO A 163 -9.91 -13.01 -11.98
C PRO A 163 -9.13 -12.37 -10.82
N ALA A 164 -8.97 -11.04 -10.87
CA ALA A 164 -8.31 -10.29 -9.80
C ALA A 164 -9.10 -10.30 -8.48
N ILE A 165 -10.42 -10.48 -8.54
CA ILE A 165 -11.33 -10.58 -7.39
C ILE A 165 -11.94 -11.99 -7.41
N THR A 166 -11.63 -12.78 -6.38
CA THR A 166 -12.14 -14.14 -6.21
C THR A 166 -13.45 -14.17 -5.39
N GLU A 167 -14.13 -15.31 -5.34
CA GLU A 167 -15.29 -15.50 -4.45
C GLU A 167 -14.95 -15.35 -2.96
N GLU A 168 -13.73 -15.73 -2.56
CA GLU A 168 -13.21 -15.53 -1.21
C GLU A 168 -13.02 -14.03 -0.94
N ASP A 169 -12.49 -13.29 -1.92
CA ASP A 169 -12.32 -11.84 -1.81
C ASP A 169 -13.66 -11.11 -1.67
N LEU A 170 -14.75 -11.58 -2.29
CA LEU A 170 -16.08 -10.98 -2.09
C LEU A 170 -16.53 -11.04 -0.62
N LYS A 171 -16.20 -12.12 0.11
CA LYS A 171 -16.47 -12.24 1.55
C LYS A 171 -15.60 -11.26 2.35
N ASN A 172 -14.34 -11.14 1.98
CA ASN A 172 -13.40 -10.21 2.61
C ASN A 172 -13.76 -8.73 2.35
N ILE A 173 -14.27 -8.41 1.16
CA ILE A 173 -14.80 -7.08 0.83
C ILE A 173 -16.03 -6.77 1.71
N LYS A 174 -16.94 -7.74 1.87
CA LYS A 174 -18.09 -7.59 2.77
C LYS A 174 -17.64 -7.31 4.20
N PHE A 175 -16.67 -8.06 4.70
CA PHE A 175 -16.06 -7.81 6.01
C PHE A 175 -15.50 -6.38 6.11
N ALA A 176 -14.76 -5.93 5.10
CA ALA A 176 -14.17 -4.60 5.07
C ALA A 176 -15.23 -3.50 5.12
N VAL A 177 -16.32 -3.67 4.38
CA VAL A 177 -17.49 -2.77 4.36
C VAL A 177 -18.17 -2.72 5.73
N GLU A 178 -18.51 -3.88 6.31
CA GLU A 178 -19.16 -3.98 7.63
C GLU A 178 -18.36 -3.29 8.73
N ASN A 179 -17.02 -3.38 8.66
CA ASN A 179 -16.11 -2.81 9.65
C ASN A 179 -15.60 -1.42 9.28
N SER A 180 -16.14 -0.80 8.21
CA SER A 180 -15.79 0.55 7.77
C SER A 180 -14.28 0.74 7.57
N LEU A 181 -13.62 -0.19 6.87
CA LEU A 181 -12.22 -0.05 6.51
C LEU A 181 -12.04 1.11 5.51
N ASP A 182 -10.93 1.82 5.67
CA ASP A 182 -10.64 3.07 4.99
C ASP A 182 -10.06 2.84 3.58
N TYR A 183 -9.42 1.69 3.35
CA TYR A 183 -8.96 1.26 2.04
C TYR A 183 -9.02 -0.26 1.84
N ILE A 184 -9.04 -0.70 0.58
CA ILE A 184 -8.88 -2.09 0.17
C ILE A 184 -7.70 -2.21 -0.79
N GLY A 185 -6.77 -3.11 -0.48
CA GLY A 185 -5.68 -3.52 -1.37
C GLY A 185 -6.17 -4.53 -2.41
N LEU A 186 -6.04 -4.21 -3.69
CA LEU A 186 -6.35 -5.12 -4.80
C LEU A 186 -5.08 -5.81 -5.29
N SER A 187 -4.90 -7.06 -4.88
CA SER A 187 -3.80 -7.94 -5.29
C SER A 187 -3.98 -8.45 -6.72
N TYR A 188 -2.88 -8.73 -7.41
CA TYR A 188 -2.83 -9.25 -8.78
C TYR A 188 -3.70 -8.47 -9.78
N VAL A 189 -3.80 -7.15 -9.62
CA VAL A 189 -4.47 -6.26 -10.58
C VAL A 189 -3.79 -6.37 -11.95
N LYS A 190 -4.55 -6.58 -13.03
CA LYS A 190 -4.00 -6.70 -14.39
C LYS A 190 -4.35 -5.53 -15.27
N SER A 191 -5.46 -4.87 -14.98
CA SER A 191 -6.02 -3.80 -15.80
C SER A 191 -6.76 -2.75 -14.98
N GLY A 192 -7.00 -1.59 -15.60
CA GLY A 192 -7.89 -0.56 -15.03
C GLY A 192 -9.34 -1.06 -14.86
N GLU A 193 -9.75 -2.04 -15.66
CA GLU A 193 -11.09 -2.66 -15.54
C GLU A 193 -11.23 -3.46 -14.25
N ASP A 194 -10.17 -4.12 -13.78
CA ASP A 194 -10.20 -4.81 -12.48
C ASP A 194 -10.41 -3.84 -11.32
N VAL A 195 -9.82 -2.65 -11.41
CA VAL A 195 -10.01 -1.56 -10.43
C VAL A 195 -11.46 -1.06 -10.47
N LYS A 196 -12.01 -0.85 -11.67
CA LYS A 196 -13.41 -0.42 -11.84
C LYS A 196 -14.40 -1.44 -11.29
N LYS A 197 -14.14 -2.74 -11.47
CA LYS A 197 -14.96 -3.81 -10.88
C LYS A 197 -15.01 -3.70 -9.36
N LEU A 198 -13.86 -3.53 -8.70
CA LEU A 198 -13.84 -3.35 -7.24
C LEU A 198 -14.58 -2.08 -6.82
N LYS A 199 -14.37 -0.96 -7.51
CA LYS A 199 -15.09 0.30 -7.23
C LYS A 199 -16.61 0.16 -7.40
N LYS A 200 -17.05 -0.60 -8.41
CA LYS A 200 -18.47 -0.90 -8.62
C LYS A 200 -19.05 -1.72 -7.47
N ILE A 201 -18.34 -2.77 -7.02
CA ILE A 201 -18.75 -3.58 -5.86
C ILE A 201 -18.88 -2.70 -4.61
N LEU A 202 -17.92 -1.82 -4.37
CA LEU A 202 -17.95 -0.88 -3.23
C LEU A 202 -19.11 0.11 -3.33
N TYR A 203 -19.40 0.63 -4.52
CA TYR A 203 -20.53 1.51 -4.76
C TYR A 203 -21.87 0.81 -4.51
N GLU A 204 -22.05 -0.41 -5.03
CA GLU A 204 -23.26 -1.21 -4.80
C GLU A 204 -23.45 -1.58 -3.31
N ALA A 205 -22.35 -1.66 -2.56
CA ALA A 205 -22.37 -1.85 -1.11
C ALA A 205 -22.51 -0.55 -0.30
N GLY A 206 -22.67 0.61 -0.93
CA GLY A 206 -22.78 1.92 -0.27
C GLY A 206 -21.51 2.37 0.47
N CYS A 207 -20.34 1.92 -0.01
CA CYS A 207 -19.03 2.22 0.55
C CYS A 207 -18.06 2.74 -0.52
N GLU A 208 -18.54 3.53 -1.47
CA GLU A 208 -17.76 4.19 -2.51
C GLU A 208 -16.67 5.14 -1.98
N GLU A 209 -16.76 5.52 -0.70
CA GLU A 209 -15.74 6.29 0.00
C GLU A 209 -14.52 5.45 0.42
N THR A 210 -14.58 4.12 0.41
CA THR A 210 -13.42 3.26 0.70
C THR A 210 -12.44 3.32 -0.47
N ALA A 211 -11.18 3.68 -0.18
CA ALA A 211 -10.18 3.86 -1.23
C ALA A 211 -9.68 2.52 -1.80
N VAL A 212 -9.45 2.46 -3.10
CA VAL A 212 -8.82 1.31 -3.76
C VAL A 212 -7.32 1.55 -3.94
N MET A 213 -6.53 0.70 -3.29
CA MET A 213 -5.07 0.64 -3.43
C MET A 213 -4.70 -0.51 -4.37
N SER A 214 -4.26 -0.22 -5.58
CA SER A 214 -3.90 -1.26 -6.55
C SER A 214 -2.43 -1.65 -6.41
N LYS A 215 -2.18 -2.95 -6.29
CA LYS A 215 -0.84 -3.49 -6.02
C LYS A 215 -0.17 -3.89 -7.33
N ILE A 216 0.91 -3.21 -7.69
CA ILE A 216 1.67 -3.49 -8.91
C ILE A 216 2.60 -4.66 -8.61
N GLU A 217 2.16 -5.87 -8.98
CA GLU A 217 2.74 -7.15 -8.60
C GLU A 217 3.11 -8.02 -9.80
N CYS A 218 2.56 -7.73 -10.97
CA CYS A 218 2.56 -8.64 -12.11
C CYS A 218 2.91 -7.94 -13.43
N VAL A 219 3.14 -8.74 -14.47
CA VAL A 219 3.61 -8.25 -15.76
C VAL A 219 2.57 -7.38 -16.43
N SER A 220 1.30 -7.77 -16.37
CA SER A 220 0.18 -6.98 -16.90
C SER A 220 0.03 -5.67 -16.15
N ALA A 221 0.20 -5.65 -14.82
CA ALA A 221 0.14 -4.42 -14.04
C ALA A 221 1.17 -3.37 -14.49
N VAL A 222 2.40 -3.82 -14.76
CA VAL A 222 3.47 -2.94 -15.27
C VAL A 222 3.16 -2.43 -16.68
N LYS A 223 2.67 -3.30 -17.57
CA LYS A 223 2.29 -2.92 -18.95
C LYS A 223 1.11 -1.93 -18.97
N ASN A 224 0.12 -2.16 -18.12
CA ASN A 224 -1.13 -1.40 -18.04
C ASN A 224 -1.09 -0.34 -16.93
N LEU A 225 0.11 0.07 -16.50
CA LEU A 225 0.28 0.92 -15.33
C LEU A 225 -0.51 2.23 -15.42
N GLU A 226 -0.54 2.88 -16.59
CA GLU A 226 -1.23 4.17 -16.75
C GLU A 226 -2.74 4.08 -16.55
N GLU A 227 -3.38 3.03 -17.06
CA GLU A 227 -4.80 2.83 -16.87
C GLU A 227 -5.11 2.47 -15.42
N ILE A 228 -4.30 1.62 -14.79
CA ILE A 228 -4.46 1.25 -13.38
C ILE A 228 -4.36 2.51 -12.52
N VAL A 229 -3.27 3.29 -12.65
CA VAL A 229 -3.06 4.55 -11.90
C VAL A 229 -4.23 5.51 -12.04
N ARG A 230 -4.81 5.64 -13.24
CA ARG A 230 -5.95 6.53 -13.48
C ARG A 230 -7.16 6.10 -12.67
N GLU A 231 -7.48 4.81 -12.68
CA GLU A 231 -8.67 4.26 -12.02
C GLU A 231 -8.49 4.06 -10.51
N SER A 232 -7.27 3.87 -10.02
CA SER A 232 -6.96 3.64 -8.60
C SER A 232 -7.01 4.91 -7.77
N ASP A 233 -7.21 4.77 -6.45
CA ASP A 233 -7.08 5.89 -5.52
C ASP A 233 -5.64 6.02 -5.01
N MET A 234 -4.94 4.89 -4.88
CA MET A 234 -3.54 4.78 -4.47
C MET A 234 -2.87 3.60 -5.19
N ILE A 235 -1.54 3.63 -5.28
CA ILE A 235 -0.74 2.54 -5.86
C ILE A 235 0.22 1.99 -4.81
N LEU A 236 0.40 0.68 -4.79
CA LEU A 236 1.41 0.00 -3.99
C LEU A 236 2.41 -0.72 -4.91
N VAL A 237 3.70 -0.44 -4.73
CA VAL A 237 4.81 -1.15 -5.37
C VAL A 237 5.13 -2.37 -4.51
N ALA A 238 4.75 -3.57 -4.98
CA ALA A 238 4.97 -4.83 -4.26
C ALA A 238 6.24 -5.51 -4.80
N ARG A 239 7.38 -5.14 -4.22
CA ARG A 239 8.70 -5.50 -4.72
C ARG A 239 8.99 -7.00 -4.66
N GLY A 240 8.49 -7.69 -3.65
CA GLY A 240 8.59 -9.14 -3.50
C GLY A 240 7.95 -9.86 -4.68
N ASP A 241 6.67 -9.57 -4.95
CA ASP A 241 5.94 -10.17 -6.07
C ASP A 241 6.51 -9.76 -7.44
N LEU A 242 6.90 -8.50 -7.61
CA LEU A 242 7.60 -8.07 -8.83
C LEU A 242 8.92 -8.83 -9.02
N GLY A 243 9.67 -9.11 -7.94
CA GLY A 243 10.90 -9.91 -7.96
C GLY A 243 10.70 -11.37 -8.36
N MET A 244 9.47 -11.88 -8.26
CA MET A 244 9.09 -13.19 -8.76
C MET A 244 8.79 -13.15 -10.27
N GLN A 245 8.25 -12.03 -10.75
CA GLN A 245 7.80 -11.86 -12.14
C GLN A 245 8.90 -11.35 -13.06
N PHE A 246 9.84 -10.57 -12.53
CA PHE A 246 10.92 -9.93 -13.27
C PHE A 246 12.30 -10.29 -12.69
N PRO A 247 13.38 -10.18 -13.48
CA PRO A 247 14.74 -10.28 -12.94
C PRO A 247 14.98 -9.25 -11.83
N LEU A 248 15.70 -9.65 -10.78
CA LEU A 248 15.89 -8.83 -9.57
C LEU A 248 16.61 -7.50 -9.87
N GLU A 249 17.55 -7.51 -10.82
CA GLU A 249 18.27 -6.33 -11.30
C GLU A 249 17.35 -5.29 -11.96
N ARG A 250 16.14 -5.69 -12.37
CA ARG A 250 15.14 -4.81 -12.99
C ARG A 250 14.22 -4.14 -11.97
N ILE A 251 14.16 -4.64 -10.73
CA ILE A 251 13.23 -4.17 -9.70
C ILE A 251 13.44 -2.70 -9.33
N PRO A 252 14.68 -2.21 -9.12
CA PRO A 252 14.89 -0.79 -8.84
C PRO A 252 14.42 0.13 -9.98
N VAL A 253 14.57 -0.31 -11.23
CA VAL A 253 14.11 0.44 -12.41
C VAL A 253 12.59 0.50 -12.45
N LEU A 254 11.92 -0.63 -12.23
CA LEU A 254 10.45 -0.71 -12.21
C LEU A 254 9.85 0.11 -11.07
N GLN A 255 10.43 0.04 -9.87
CA GLN A 255 9.98 0.86 -8.73
C GLN A 255 9.97 2.34 -9.10
N ARG A 256 11.10 2.85 -9.64
CA ARG A 256 11.20 4.24 -10.05
C ARG A 256 10.16 4.61 -11.10
N GLU A 257 10.02 3.79 -12.14
CA GLU A 257 9.04 4.02 -13.20
C GLU A 257 7.60 4.08 -12.65
N ILE A 258 7.25 3.15 -11.74
CA ILE A 258 5.94 3.11 -11.11
C ILE A 258 5.69 4.36 -10.26
N ILE A 259 6.67 4.75 -9.42
CA ILE A 259 6.58 5.93 -8.57
C ILE A 259 6.43 7.19 -9.43
N GLU A 260 7.29 7.39 -10.43
CA GLU A 260 7.26 8.56 -11.31
C GLU A 260 5.92 8.68 -12.04
N LYS A 261 5.47 7.61 -12.71
CA LYS A 261 4.18 7.62 -13.43
C LYS A 261 2.99 7.85 -12.51
N THR A 262 3.00 7.25 -11.32
CA THR A 262 1.93 7.45 -10.32
C THR A 262 1.88 8.90 -9.84
N ARG A 263 3.04 9.47 -9.52
CA ARG A 263 3.16 10.86 -9.06
C ARG A 263 2.81 11.87 -10.15
N LEU A 264 3.16 11.59 -11.42
CA LEU A 264 2.73 12.37 -12.58
C LEU A 264 1.21 12.32 -12.84
N LYS A 265 0.45 11.48 -12.13
CA LYS A 265 -1.02 11.56 -12.12
C LYS A 265 -1.57 12.22 -10.86
N GLY A 266 -0.69 12.63 -9.93
CA GLY A 266 -1.05 13.19 -8.64
C GLY A 266 -1.68 12.17 -7.68
N LYS A 267 -1.38 10.88 -7.87
CA LYS A 267 -1.90 9.79 -7.04
C LYS A 267 -0.88 9.43 -5.96
N PRO A 268 -1.31 9.02 -4.75
CA PRO A 268 -0.40 8.51 -3.74
C PRO A 268 0.25 7.19 -4.15
N VAL A 269 1.52 7.02 -3.81
CA VAL A 269 2.28 5.78 -4.05
C VAL A 269 2.95 5.27 -2.78
N ILE A 270 2.81 3.98 -2.53
CA ILE A 270 3.31 3.27 -1.37
C ILE A 270 4.36 2.26 -1.85
N VAL A 271 5.46 2.11 -1.12
CA VAL A 271 6.41 1.01 -1.33
C VAL A 271 6.25 -0.01 -0.21
N ALA A 272 6.20 -1.28 -0.57
CA ALA A 272 6.00 -2.38 0.37
C ALA A 272 6.92 -3.56 0.06
N THR A 273 6.99 -4.50 1.01
CA THR A 273 7.78 -5.76 1.00
C THR A 273 9.29 -5.54 0.93
N GLN A 274 10.05 -6.40 1.61
CA GLN A 274 11.52 -6.33 1.65
C GLN A 274 12.04 -4.93 2.09
N VAL A 275 11.32 -4.26 3.00
CA VAL A 275 11.66 -2.91 3.48
C VAL A 275 12.73 -3.02 4.56
N LEU A 276 12.41 -3.73 5.65
CA LEU A 276 13.34 -4.05 6.75
C LEU A 276 13.23 -5.54 7.08
N ALA A 277 13.20 -6.41 6.06
CA ALA A 277 12.89 -7.83 6.21
C ALA A 277 13.78 -8.57 7.23
N SER A 278 15.05 -8.18 7.39
CA SER A 278 15.94 -8.74 8.41
C SER A 278 15.40 -8.53 9.82
N MET A 279 14.58 -7.51 10.04
CA MET A 279 14.01 -7.17 11.35
C MET A 279 12.88 -8.09 11.80
N ILE A 280 12.45 -9.04 10.95
CA ILE A 280 11.61 -10.15 11.40
C ILE A 280 12.33 -10.92 12.53
N GLU A 281 13.63 -11.13 12.39
CA GLU A 281 14.43 -11.93 13.32
C GLU A 281 15.47 -11.11 14.11
N ASN A 282 15.83 -9.91 13.62
CA ASN A 282 16.92 -9.11 14.17
C ASN A 282 16.43 -7.76 14.73
N PRO A 283 17.03 -7.24 15.80
CA PRO A 283 16.63 -5.96 16.40
C PRO A 283 17.08 -4.73 15.59
N THR A 284 17.90 -4.92 14.56
CA THR A 284 18.41 -3.84 13.71
C THR A 284 18.37 -4.24 12.23
N PRO A 285 18.14 -3.28 11.32
CA PRO A 285 18.16 -3.54 9.89
C PRO A 285 19.59 -3.60 9.35
N THR A 286 19.74 -4.20 8.18
CA THR A 286 21.01 -4.19 7.44
C THR A 286 21.27 -2.81 6.81
N ARG A 287 22.55 -2.52 6.51
CA ARG A 287 22.92 -1.31 5.76
C ARG A 287 22.28 -1.25 4.37
N ALA A 288 22.08 -2.40 3.73
CA ALA A 288 21.45 -2.49 2.42
C ALA A 288 19.97 -2.05 2.48
N GLU A 289 19.22 -2.55 3.47
CA GLU A 289 17.83 -2.17 3.69
C GLU A 289 17.69 -0.68 4.02
N VAL A 290 18.54 -0.14 4.90
CA VAL A 290 18.53 1.31 5.20
C VAL A 290 18.75 2.15 3.94
N THR A 291 19.66 1.72 3.07
CA THR A 291 19.94 2.42 1.80
C THR A 291 18.77 2.34 0.83
N ASP A 292 18.16 1.16 0.71
CA ASP A 292 16.99 0.91 -0.14
C ASP A 292 15.77 1.76 0.31
N VAL A 293 15.49 1.78 1.62
CA VAL A 293 14.44 2.63 2.21
C VAL A 293 14.73 4.11 1.96
N ALA A 294 15.98 4.55 2.15
CA ALA A 294 16.37 5.93 1.87
C ALA A 294 16.16 6.31 0.40
N HIS A 295 16.43 5.42 -0.54
CA HIS A 295 16.16 5.66 -1.96
C HIS A 295 14.66 5.80 -2.25
N ALA A 296 13.81 4.92 -1.70
CA ALA A 296 12.35 5.04 -1.86
C ALA A 296 11.83 6.38 -1.31
N ILE A 297 12.36 6.85 -0.17
CA ILE A 297 12.05 8.16 0.40
C ILE A 297 12.43 9.30 -0.55
N ILE A 298 13.65 9.26 -1.13
CA ILE A 298 14.14 10.27 -2.07
C ILE A 298 13.31 10.30 -3.36
N GLU A 299 12.84 9.15 -3.83
CA GLU A 299 11.91 9.03 -4.96
C GLU A 299 10.52 9.64 -4.68
N GLY A 300 10.25 9.96 -3.40
CA GLY A 300 9.10 10.74 -2.99
C GLY A 300 7.84 9.93 -2.80
N VAL A 301 7.94 8.72 -2.25
CA VAL A 301 6.78 7.90 -1.87
C VAL A 301 5.93 8.58 -0.81
N ASP A 302 4.61 8.36 -0.83
CA ASP A 302 3.70 8.88 0.20
C ASP A 302 3.83 8.09 1.50
N ALA A 303 4.02 6.77 1.39
CA ALA A 303 4.18 5.90 2.54
C ALA A 303 5.12 4.72 2.26
N ILE A 304 5.64 4.16 3.33
CA ILE A 304 6.36 2.89 3.34
C ILE A 304 5.58 1.91 4.22
N MET A 305 5.35 0.70 3.70
CA MET A 305 4.57 -0.34 4.37
C MET A 305 5.46 -1.45 4.90
N LEU A 306 5.46 -1.62 6.22
CA LEU A 306 6.02 -2.78 6.91
C LEU A 306 5.04 -3.95 6.82
N THR A 307 5.58 -5.13 6.52
CA THR A 307 4.85 -6.36 6.19
C THR A 307 5.08 -7.43 7.25
N GLY A 308 5.91 -8.44 6.97
CA GLY A 308 6.27 -9.47 7.95
C GLY A 308 6.95 -8.91 9.18
N GLU A 309 7.67 -7.79 9.03
CA GLU A 309 8.40 -7.09 10.09
C GLU A 309 7.52 -6.79 11.31
N THR A 310 6.30 -6.31 11.08
CA THR A 310 5.36 -6.01 12.17
C THR A 310 4.34 -7.12 12.39
N ALA A 311 3.99 -7.89 11.35
CA ALA A 311 2.94 -8.90 11.47
C ALA A 311 3.39 -10.14 12.27
N ILE A 312 4.60 -10.63 12.00
CA ILE A 312 5.14 -11.89 12.56
C ILE A 312 6.54 -11.73 13.17
N GLY A 313 7.16 -10.55 13.00
CA GLY A 313 8.51 -10.29 13.49
C GLY A 313 8.61 -10.27 15.02
N ILE A 314 9.82 -10.49 15.53
CA ILE A 314 10.14 -10.44 16.96
C ILE A 314 10.16 -8.98 17.45
N TYR A 315 10.43 -8.02 16.57
CA TYR A 315 10.67 -6.61 16.91
C TYR A 315 9.72 -5.63 16.16
N PRO A 316 8.39 -5.77 16.31
CA PRO A 316 7.42 -4.99 15.53
C PRO A 316 7.46 -3.49 15.83
N VAL A 317 7.66 -3.11 17.10
CA VAL A 317 7.70 -1.69 17.51
C VAL A 317 9.00 -1.04 17.06
N GLU A 318 10.12 -1.74 17.21
CA GLU A 318 11.44 -1.28 16.81
C GLU A 318 11.54 -1.15 15.29
N ALA A 319 10.89 -2.02 14.51
CA ALA A 319 10.82 -1.86 13.05
C ALA A 319 10.16 -0.54 12.64
N VAL A 320 9.09 -0.12 13.34
CA VAL A 320 8.44 1.18 13.12
C VAL A 320 9.38 2.32 13.54
N GLU A 321 10.06 2.20 14.67
CA GLU A 321 11.01 3.21 15.17
C GLU A 321 12.22 3.40 14.24
N TRP A 322 12.80 2.31 13.75
CA TRP A 322 13.87 2.35 12.75
C TRP A 322 13.40 3.01 11.47
N LEU A 323 12.24 2.60 10.94
CA LEU A 323 11.70 3.20 9.73
C LEU A 323 11.46 4.71 9.90
N LYS A 324 10.90 5.14 11.03
CA LYS A 324 10.74 6.57 11.36
C LYS A 324 12.09 7.30 11.36
N SER A 325 13.11 6.70 11.97
CA SER A 325 14.44 7.31 12.08
C SER A 325 15.10 7.49 10.70
N ILE A 326 14.95 6.50 9.82
CA ILE A 326 15.44 6.57 8.43
C ILE A 326 14.68 7.64 7.64
N ILE A 327 13.37 7.74 7.83
CA ILE A 327 12.53 8.77 7.21
C ILE A 327 13.00 10.17 7.64
N GLU A 328 13.10 10.43 8.95
CA GLU A 328 13.50 11.73 9.48
C GLU A 328 14.90 12.17 9.01
N ALA A 329 15.83 11.22 8.86
CA ALA A 329 17.19 11.50 8.36
C ALA A 329 17.28 11.83 6.86
N ASN A 330 16.23 11.55 6.07
CA ASN A 330 16.26 11.69 4.61
C ASN A 330 15.19 12.64 4.05
N GLU A 331 14.17 13.01 4.82
CA GLU A 331 13.06 13.86 4.36
C GLU A 331 13.47 15.26 3.88
N GLU A 332 14.54 15.83 4.42
CA GLU A 332 15.04 17.15 4.00
C GLU A 332 15.72 17.12 2.63
N LYS A 333 16.21 15.95 2.19
CA LYS A 333 16.92 15.79 0.92
C LYS A 333 15.99 15.68 -0.30
N ILE A 334 14.68 15.68 -0.05
CA ILE A 334 13.67 15.47 -1.08
C ILE A 334 13.52 16.77 -1.86
N ASN A 335 14.20 16.83 -3.00
CA ASN A 335 14.12 17.94 -3.94
C ASN A 335 13.36 17.50 -5.18
N ILE A 336 12.04 17.39 -5.04
CA ILE A 336 11.18 17.09 -6.18
C ILE A 336 10.75 18.41 -6.81
N GLU A 337 10.97 18.51 -8.11
CA GLU A 337 10.60 19.69 -8.86
C GLU A 337 9.06 19.84 -8.90
N LEU A 338 8.61 21.01 -8.48
CA LEU A 338 7.21 21.42 -8.55
C LEU A 338 6.87 21.75 -10.01
N LYS A 339 6.42 20.75 -10.76
CA LYS A 339 5.88 20.94 -12.11
C LYS A 339 4.37 20.80 -12.10
N PRO A 340 3.62 21.69 -12.78
CA PRO A 340 2.21 21.47 -13.04
C PRO A 340 2.03 20.08 -13.67
N ILE A 341 1.23 19.26 -13.00
CA ILE A 341 1.05 17.85 -13.38
C ILE A 341 0.26 17.74 -14.70
N ASP A 342 -0.64 18.68 -14.96
CA ASP A 342 -1.41 18.86 -16.19
C ASP A 342 -2.08 20.25 -16.23
N ASP A 343 -2.93 20.48 -17.25
CA ASP A 343 -3.69 21.71 -17.45
C ASP A 343 -4.97 21.83 -16.59
N ASP A 344 -5.21 20.91 -15.65
CA ASP A 344 -6.39 20.93 -14.76
C ASP A 344 -6.35 22.14 -13.81
N LEU A 345 -7.43 22.93 -13.78
CA LEU A 345 -7.53 24.13 -12.93
C LEU A 345 -7.25 23.80 -11.46
N GLN A 346 -7.79 22.69 -10.95
CA GLN A 346 -7.63 22.32 -9.55
C GLN A 346 -6.20 21.88 -9.23
N LYS A 347 -5.50 21.22 -10.17
CA LYS A 347 -4.07 20.92 -10.01
C LYS A 347 -3.21 22.17 -10.10
N ARG A 348 -3.52 23.12 -10.99
CA ARG A 348 -2.83 24.43 -11.07
C ARG A 348 -3.05 25.27 -9.83
N PHE A 349 -4.26 25.25 -9.27
CA PHE A 349 -4.57 25.90 -8.00
C PHE A 349 -3.77 25.29 -6.83
N ALA A 350 -3.78 23.96 -6.72
CA ALA A 350 -2.99 23.25 -5.71
C ALA A 350 -1.48 23.51 -5.85
N HIS A 351 -0.96 23.59 -7.08
CA HIS A 351 0.43 23.98 -7.32
C HIS A 351 0.70 25.41 -6.83
N SER A 352 -0.14 26.36 -7.24
CA SER A 352 0.04 27.79 -6.95
C SER A 352 -0.01 28.07 -5.44
N ILE A 353 -0.89 27.39 -4.70
CA ILE A 353 -0.97 27.58 -3.26
C ILE A 353 0.23 26.97 -2.52
N VAL A 354 0.81 25.88 -3.02
CA VAL A 354 2.05 25.32 -2.47
C VAL A 354 3.21 26.28 -2.70
N VAL A 355 3.37 26.79 -3.94
CA VAL A 355 4.38 27.80 -4.28
C VAL A 355 4.23 29.05 -3.42
N LEU A 356 3.00 29.55 -3.27
CA LEU A 356 2.71 30.69 -2.40
C LEU A 356 3.13 30.39 -0.96
N ALA A 357 2.67 29.27 -0.40
CA ALA A 357 2.91 28.95 1.00
C ALA A 357 4.41 28.79 1.31
N GLU A 358 5.18 28.18 0.40
CA GLU A 358 6.63 28.06 0.50
C GLU A 358 7.35 29.41 0.35
N SER A 359 6.94 30.25 -0.61
CA SER A 359 7.58 31.54 -0.90
C SER A 359 7.54 32.52 0.28
N ILE A 360 6.48 32.45 1.10
CA ILE A 360 6.30 33.30 2.29
C ILE A 360 6.62 32.56 3.60
N ASN A 361 7.19 31.34 3.51
CA ASN A 361 7.52 30.48 4.64
C ASN A 361 6.36 30.32 5.65
N SER A 362 5.17 30.02 5.13
CA SER A 362 3.94 29.86 5.91
C SER A 362 3.58 28.39 6.14
N LYS A 363 2.73 28.13 7.12
CA LYS A 363 2.00 26.85 7.21
C LYS A 363 0.84 26.86 6.22
N LEU A 364 0.45 25.70 5.72
CA LEU A 364 -0.69 25.54 4.81
C LEU A 364 -1.79 24.72 5.48
N ALA A 365 -3.03 25.20 5.44
CA ALA A 365 -4.19 24.48 5.95
C ALA A 365 -5.30 24.45 4.90
N VAL A 366 -5.87 23.27 4.70
CA VAL A 366 -6.96 23.03 3.77
C VAL A 366 -8.14 22.38 4.48
N TYR A 367 -9.33 22.97 4.36
CA TYR A 367 -10.57 22.28 4.69
C TYR A 367 -11.08 21.51 3.46
N THR A 368 -11.48 20.25 3.66
CA THR A 368 -11.93 19.37 2.57
C THR A 368 -12.96 18.35 3.06
N GLN A 369 -14.03 18.15 2.30
CA GLN A 369 -15.05 17.14 2.64
C GLN A 369 -14.66 15.74 2.13
N LYS A 370 -14.18 15.65 0.87
CA LYS A 370 -13.81 14.39 0.20
C LYS A 370 -12.30 14.15 0.06
N GLY A 371 -11.46 15.04 0.60
CA GLY A 371 -10.00 14.86 0.61
C GLY A 371 -9.27 15.23 -0.68
N ARG A 372 -9.97 15.44 -1.79
CA ARG A 372 -9.37 15.65 -3.13
C ARG A 372 -8.36 16.80 -3.18
N MET A 373 -8.70 17.96 -2.61
CA MET A 373 -7.78 19.11 -2.64
C MET A 373 -6.56 18.89 -1.75
N ALA A 374 -6.74 18.27 -0.58
CA ALA A 374 -5.62 17.91 0.30
C ALA A 374 -4.65 16.93 -0.38
N ALA A 375 -5.17 15.92 -1.06
CA ALA A 375 -4.35 14.99 -1.84
C ALA A 375 -3.60 15.68 -3.00
N ARG A 376 -4.26 16.59 -3.72
CA ARG A 376 -3.62 17.39 -4.79
C ARG A 376 -2.49 18.28 -4.25
N ILE A 377 -2.70 18.93 -3.10
CA ILE A 377 -1.66 19.71 -2.42
C ILE A 377 -0.48 18.81 -2.05
N ALA A 378 -0.75 17.63 -1.46
CA ALA A 378 0.29 16.69 -1.06
C ALA A 378 1.09 16.10 -2.22
N ALA A 379 0.49 15.96 -3.41
CA ALA A 379 1.15 15.45 -4.62
C ALA A 379 2.36 16.32 -5.04
N TYR A 380 2.30 17.62 -4.74
CA TYR A 380 3.38 18.58 -4.96
C TYR A 380 4.47 18.52 -3.89
N ARG A 381 4.38 17.64 -2.89
CA ARG A 381 5.38 17.44 -1.85
C ARG A 381 5.78 18.73 -1.12
N PRO A 382 4.82 19.48 -0.53
CA PRO A 382 5.12 20.76 0.09
C PRO A 382 6.18 20.62 1.19
N ARG A 383 7.11 21.57 1.21
CA ARG A 383 8.18 21.67 2.22
C ARG A 383 7.68 22.29 3.51
N VAL A 384 6.62 23.09 3.44
CA VAL A 384 5.96 23.65 4.61
C VAL A 384 5.00 22.65 5.26
N PRO A 385 4.71 22.77 6.57
CA PRO A 385 3.71 21.94 7.22
C PRO A 385 2.33 22.09 6.58
N VAL A 386 1.66 20.97 6.31
CA VAL A 386 0.31 20.95 5.70
C VAL A 386 -0.69 20.29 6.64
N TYR A 387 -1.79 21.00 6.91
CA TYR A 387 -2.90 20.52 7.73
C TYR A 387 -4.12 20.28 6.85
N ALA A 388 -4.71 19.08 6.94
CA ALA A 388 -5.93 18.73 6.23
C ALA A 388 -7.07 18.54 7.23
N ALA A 389 -8.04 19.43 7.19
CA ALA A 389 -9.19 19.40 8.08
C ALA A 389 -10.46 18.93 7.36
N SER A 390 -11.31 18.23 8.09
CA SER A 390 -12.59 17.73 7.56
C SER A 390 -13.60 17.50 8.67
N ASN A 391 -14.88 17.55 8.32
CA ASN A 391 -15.96 17.04 9.15
C ASN A 391 -16.17 15.52 9.02
N ASN A 392 -15.55 14.88 8.03
CA ASN A 392 -15.70 13.46 7.77
C ASN A 392 -14.46 12.68 8.25
N ILE A 393 -14.64 11.86 9.30
CA ILE A 393 -13.55 11.05 9.85
C ILE A 393 -13.01 10.01 8.85
N ARG A 394 -13.86 9.45 7.97
CA ARG A 394 -13.42 8.50 6.94
C ARG A 394 -12.49 9.18 5.93
N THR A 395 -12.78 10.42 5.56
CA THR A 395 -11.88 11.22 4.71
C THR A 395 -10.52 11.40 5.38
N LEU A 396 -10.51 11.78 6.67
CA LEU A 396 -9.26 12.01 7.39
C LEU A 396 -8.42 10.74 7.55
N ARG A 397 -9.05 9.59 7.83
CA ARG A 397 -8.35 8.30 7.91
C ARG A 397 -7.70 7.89 6.58
N LYS A 398 -8.31 8.19 5.44
CA LYS A 398 -7.67 8.03 4.12
C LYS A 398 -6.45 8.95 3.96
N LEU A 399 -6.62 10.22 4.34
CA LEU A 399 -5.56 11.23 4.22
C LEU A 399 -4.38 11.00 5.17
N SER A 400 -4.55 10.22 6.25
CA SER A 400 -3.47 9.94 7.23
C SER A 400 -2.28 9.20 6.61
N MET A 401 -2.50 8.51 5.48
CA MET A 401 -1.49 7.77 4.72
C MET A 401 -0.83 8.58 3.60
N ILE A 402 -1.26 9.83 3.40
CA ILE A 402 -0.77 10.67 2.30
C ILE A 402 0.35 11.58 2.80
N TRP A 403 1.33 11.80 1.93
CA TRP A 403 2.51 12.62 2.19
C TRP A 403 2.19 13.94 2.90
N GLY A 404 2.92 14.24 3.98
CA GLY A 404 3.01 15.58 4.56
C GLY A 404 1.74 16.07 5.27
N LEU A 405 0.61 15.38 5.10
CA LEU A 405 -0.65 15.79 5.67
C LEU A 405 -0.71 15.45 7.15
N LYS A 406 -1.03 16.45 7.96
CA LYS A 406 -1.52 16.26 9.33
C LYS A 406 -3.03 16.48 9.34
N THR A 407 -3.77 15.43 9.67
CA THR A 407 -5.23 15.43 9.60
C THR A 407 -5.85 15.93 10.89
N ILE A 408 -6.88 16.78 10.80
CA ILE A 408 -7.57 17.39 11.95
C ILE A 408 -9.07 17.23 11.78
N LYS A 409 -9.74 16.68 12.79
CA LYS A 409 -11.21 16.64 12.82
C LYS A 409 -11.73 18.00 13.28
N VAL A 410 -12.60 18.58 12.47
CA VAL A 410 -13.39 19.77 12.84
C VAL A 410 -14.86 19.50 12.57
N ASP A 411 -15.75 20.18 13.27
CA ASP A 411 -17.18 20.13 12.98
C ASP A 411 -17.56 21.37 12.16
N ALA A 412 -18.29 21.15 11.07
CA ALA A 412 -18.77 22.19 10.17
C ALA A 412 -19.79 21.60 9.20
N GLU A 413 -20.75 22.41 8.76
CA GLU A 413 -21.72 22.06 7.73
C GLU A 413 -21.23 22.51 6.35
N GLY A 414 -20.58 23.68 6.27
CA GLY A 414 -20.10 24.29 5.03
C GLY A 414 -18.59 24.48 4.95
N TYR A 415 -18.10 24.84 3.75
CA TYR A 415 -16.67 25.06 3.50
C TYR A 415 -16.10 26.29 4.21
N MET A 416 -16.82 27.42 4.20
CA MET A 416 -16.38 28.65 4.90
C MET A 416 -16.32 28.44 6.41
N GLU A 417 -17.36 27.84 6.99
CA GLU A 417 -17.39 27.47 8.41
C GLU A 417 -16.27 26.50 8.73
N GLY A 418 -16.09 25.46 7.92
CA GLY A 418 -15.02 24.48 8.07
C GLY A 418 -13.63 25.10 8.02
N LEU A 419 -13.41 26.11 7.16
CA LEU A 419 -12.15 26.83 7.08
C LEU A 419 -11.86 27.64 8.35
N GLU A 420 -12.87 28.31 8.90
CA GLU A 420 -12.72 29.05 10.14
C GLU A 420 -12.55 28.10 11.35
N ALA A 421 -13.32 27.01 11.41
CA ALA A 421 -13.15 25.96 12.42
C ALA A 421 -11.74 25.34 12.36
N THR A 422 -11.19 25.16 11.16
CA THR A 422 -9.80 24.71 10.95
C THR A 422 -8.82 25.71 11.56
N TYR A 423 -8.97 26.99 11.27
CA TYR A 423 -8.13 28.03 11.86
C TYR A 423 -8.18 28.02 13.39
N GLN A 424 -9.38 27.95 13.97
CA GLN A 424 -9.56 27.94 15.43
C GLN A 424 -8.93 26.68 16.07
N ALA A 425 -9.11 25.51 15.46
CA ALA A 425 -8.50 24.27 15.93
C ALA A 425 -6.96 24.35 15.92
N LEU A 426 -6.37 24.86 14.84
CA LEU A 426 -4.91 25.03 14.72
C LEU A 426 -4.35 25.99 15.78
N MET A 427 -5.08 27.05 16.10
CA MET A 427 -4.69 28.00 17.15
C MET A 427 -4.79 27.37 18.54
N ARG A 428 -5.92 26.71 18.84
CA ARG A 428 -6.17 26.05 20.13
C ARG A 428 -5.16 24.95 20.43
N GLU A 429 -4.77 24.17 19.42
CA GLU A 429 -3.82 23.07 19.55
C GLU A 429 -2.35 23.53 19.49
N GLY A 430 -2.10 24.85 19.38
CA GLY A 430 -0.74 25.40 19.37
C GLY A 430 0.06 25.05 18.11
N TYR A 431 -0.61 24.64 17.03
CA TYR A 431 0.07 24.36 15.77
C TYR A 431 0.52 25.62 15.04
N VAL A 432 -0.01 26.79 15.38
CA VAL A 432 0.46 28.08 14.87
C VAL A 432 0.91 28.96 16.03
N LYS A 433 2.20 29.30 16.04
CA LYS A 433 2.87 30.13 17.03
C LYS A 433 2.79 31.60 16.65
N ASP A 434 3.12 32.46 17.60
CA ASP A 434 3.11 33.91 17.38
C ASP A 434 4.14 34.28 16.31
N ASN A 435 3.80 35.27 15.48
CA ASN A 435 4.53 35.69 14.29
C ASN A 435 4.58 34.69 13.12
N GLU A 436 3.95 33.52 13.22
CA GLU A 436 3.82 32.62 12.08
C GLU A 436 2.68 33.03 11.14
N THR A 437 2.87 32.75 9.85
CA THR A 437 1.87 32.96 8.80
C THR A 437 1.20 31.63 8.46
N LEU A 438 -0.11 31.68 8.26
CA LEU A 438 -0.93 30.55 7.85
C LEU A 438 -1.68 30.91 6.56
N VAL A 439 -1.47 30.09 5.53
CA VAL A 439 -2.29 30.08 4.31
C VAL A 439 -3.43 29.08 4.52
N LEU A 440 -4.66 29.55 4.34
CA LEU A 440 -5.90 28.80 4.49
C LEU A 440 -6.60 28.70 3.13
N THR A 441 -7.10 27.51 2.79
CA THR A 441 -7.88 27.30 1.57
C THR A 441 -8.96 26.24 1.70
N TYR A 442 -9.88 26.24 0.75
CA TYR A 442 -10.62 25.06 0.34
C TYR A 442 -10.72 25.05 -1.20
N GLY A 443 -10.98 23.89 -1.78
CA GLY A 443 -11.23 23.75 -3.22
C GLY A 443 -12.62 23.22 -3.51
N LEU A 444 -13.47 24.03 -4.12
CA LEU A 444 -14.82 23.65 -4.54
C LEU A 444 -14.82 23.06 -5.96
N ILE A 445 -15.65 22.06 -6.19
CA ILE A 445 -15.99 21.59 -7.54
C ILE A 445 -17.39 22.11 -7.93
N GLU A 446 -18.29 22.25 -6.97
CA GLU A 446 -19.72 22.48 -7.21
C GLU A 446 -20.08 23.97 -7.31
N GLU A 447 -19.31 24.86 -6.66
CA GLU A 447 -19.61 26.29 -6.55
C GLU A 447 -18.71 27.17 -7.43
N GLY A 448 -17.71 26.60 -8.13
CA GLY A 448 -16.83 27.33 -9.05
C GLY A 448 -15.85 28.33 -8.41
N GLU A 449 -15.85 28.46 -7.08
CA GLU A 449 -14.99 29.38 -6.34
C GLU A 449 -13.79 28.67 -5.69
N HIS A 450 -12.64 29.34 -5.67
CA HIS A 450 -11.45 28.91 -4.95
C HIS A 450 -10.97 30.04 -4.06
N ILE A 451 -10.76 29.77 -2.77
CA ILE A 451 -10.35 30.80 -1.80
C ILE A 451 -8.92 30.57 -1.32
N ILE A 452 -8.17 31.66 -1.21
CA ILE A 452 -6.91 31.71 -0.48
C ILE A 452 -7.03 32.83 0.57
N LYS A 453 -6.85 32.48 1.84
CA LYS A 453 -6.86 33.42 2.97
C LYS A 453 -5.53 33.35 3.69
N ILE A 454 -4.84 34.47 3.82
CA ILE A 454 -3.57 34.56 4.56
C ILE A 454 -3.86 35.21 5.90
N LYS A 455 -3.52 34.53 7.00
CA LYS A 455 -3.59 35.07 8.35
C LYS A 455 -2.19 35.05 8.96
N ARG A 456 -1.81 36.12 9.65
CA ARG A 456 -0.62 36.16 10.49
C ARG A 456 -1.07 36.22 11.95
N LYS A 457 -0.51 35.37 12.80
CA LYS A 457 -0.74 35.46 14.23
C LYS A 457 0.13 36.60 14.77
N ILE A 458 -0.50 37.70 15.15
CA ILE A 458 0.17 38.90 15.68
C ILE A 458 0.32 38.74 17.19
#